data_AF-A0AA51RC13-F1
#
_entry.id   AF-A0AA51RC13-F1
#
_cell.length_a   1.000
_cell.length_b   1.000
_cell.length_c   1.000
_cell.angle_alpha   90.00
_cell.angle_beta   90.00
_cell.angle_gamma   90.00
#
_symmetry.space_group_name_H-M   'P 1'
#
loop_
_entity.id
_entity.type
_entity.pdbx_description
1 polymer ?
#
loop_
_entity_poly.entity_id
_entity_poly.type
_entity_poly.pdbx_seq_one_letter_code
_entity_poly.pdbx_strand_id
1 'polypeptide(L)'
;MSPDSKFYTKSATNYNLGKGFVAPTTYPFNETTPESYMTVWPVGYPALIAIFSNLTGFNSFVSSKITNAFFLGLIFILLYYWFGEYSILPACYFCSFNQLEIYSYTWSEGVFLFFLLWLLYLLERNLAGKKSSVNLILSIICLASLPLLRYAGLIYFFYLATVVVILFLKKRYLVGKHISVVLFVSSILVFSYLLNNYFISGGFFSGRPRIFPEVESLSIFLKLLFTGIVNELFILRNFYWNWDPLFILMLLIQLIICYYIFRKKEHLDVDVLKGKKHILTISSSFFYLISIFVIRKLSPFDAFNYRILAPFSTPIFIVLLGNLRYKIERHKYNYFHILIVSFFILSLIMNLPKKFILSWLGVI
;
A
#
# COMPACT_ATOMS: atom_id res chain seq x y z
N MET A 1 -6.62 -15.31 -12.18
CA MET A 1 -6.08 -15.19 -10.80
C MET A 1 -4.57 -15.30 -10.85
N SER A 2 -3.85 -14.46 -10.10
CA SER A 2 -2.39 -14.54 -9.99
C SER A 2 -1.95 -15.75 -9.14
N PRO A 3 -0.67 -16.18 -9.19
CA PRO A 3 -0.14 -17.20 -8.28
C PRO A 3 -0.41 -16.89 -6.81
N ASP A 4 -0.06 -15.69 -6.33
CA ASP A 4 -0.32 -15.22 -4.96
C ASP A 4 -1.80 -15.36 -4.56
N SER A 5 -2.72 -15.02 -5.48
CA SER A 5 -4.15 -15.12 -5.22
C SER A 5 -4.55 -16.57 -4.91
N LYS A 6 -3.96 -17.55 -5.60
CA LYS A 6 -4.25 -18.98 -5.35
C LYS A 6 -3.68 -19.43 -4.01
N PHE A 7 -2.47 -19.01 -3.65
CA PHE A 7 -1.88 -19.37 -2.35
C PHE A 7 -2.66 -18.78 -1.17
N TYR A 8 -3.01 -17.49 -1.22
CA TYR A 8 -3.79 -16.84 -0.17
C TYR A 8 -5.17 -17.49 0.03
N THR A 9 -5.90 -17.72 -1.06
CA THR A 9 -7.23 -18.34 -0.98
C THR A 9 -7.17 -19.79 -0.51
N LYS A 10 -6.19 -20.58 -0.98
CA LYS A 10 -6.00 -21.96 -0.56
C LYS A 10 -5.62 -22.05 0.92
N SER A 11 -4.72 -21.19 1.39
CA SER A 11 -4.34 -21.12 2.81
C SER A 11 -5.52 -20.76 3.71
N ALA A 12 -6.33 -19.78 3.31
CA ALA A 12 -7.55 -19.41 4.03
C ALA A 12 -8.57 -20.57 4.08
N THR A 13 -8.79 -21.26 2.96
CA THR A 13 -9.67 -22.44 2.91
C THR A 13 -9.16 -23.55 3.83
N ASN A 14 -7.87 -23.87 3.77
CA ASN A 14 -7.28 -24.90 4.61
C ASN A 14 -7.38 -24.57 6.10
N TYR A 15 -7.23 -23.29 6.48
CA TYR A 15 -7.45 -22.84 7.84
C TYR A 15 -8.88 -23.09 8.31
N ASN A 16 -9.88 -22.72 7.51
CA ASN A 16 -11.30 -22.95 7.83
C ASN A 16 -11.67 -24.45 7.89
N LEU A 17 -10.92 -25.30 7.18
CA LEU A 17 -11.05 -26.76 7.26
C LEU A 17 -10.29 -27.38 8.45
N GLY A 18 -9.69 -26.58 9.33
CA GLY A 18 -8.94 -27.07 10.50
C GLY A 18 -7.54 -27.59 10.21
N LYS A 19 -7.03 -27.43 8.98
CA LYS A 19 -5.66 -27.85 8.60
C LYS A 19 -4.57 -26.85 9.00
N GLY A 20 -4.97 -25.69 9.55
CA GLY A 20 -4.07 -24.57 9.83
C GLY A 20 -3.68 -23.78 8.57
N PHE A 21 -2.72 -22.86 8.73
CA PHE A 21 -2.23 -22.02 7.62
C PHE A 21 -1.24 -22.77 6.73
N VAL A 22 -1.73 -23.79 6.03
CA VAL A 22 -0.95 -24.60 5.10
C VAL A 22 -1.34 -24.30 3.65
N ALA A 23 -0.37 -24.32 2.75
CA ALA A 23 -0.59 -24.13 1.32
C ALA A 23 0.34 -25.06 0.50
N PRO A 24 0.01 -25.31 -0.78
CA PRO A 24 0.85 -26.09 -1.67
C PRO A 24 2.30 -25.57 -1.73
N THR A 25 3.26 -26.46 -1.98
CA THR A 25 4.69 -26.10 -1.95
C THR A 25 5.21 -25.45 -3.23
N THR A 26 4.51 -25.61 -4.36
CA THR A 26 4.92 -25.16 -5.70
C THR A 26 3.74 -24.58 -6.48
N TYR A 27 4.02 -23.87 -7.57
CA TYR A 27 3.02 -23.36 -8.51
C TYR A 27 3.41 -23.74 -9.95
N PRO A 28 2.46 -24.15 -10.82
CA PRO A 28 1.05 -24.42 -10.52
C PRO A 28 0.89 -25.65 -9.62
N PHE A 29 -0.20 -25.70 -8.85
CA PHE A 29 -0.52 -26.82 -7.97
C PHE A 29 -1.87 -27.44 -8.31
N ASN A 30 -2.02 -28.71 -7.93
CA ASN A 30 -3.23 -29.51 -7.99
C ASN A 30 -3.53 -30.10 -6.59
N GLU A 31 -4.55 -30.94 -6.49
CA GLU A 31 -4.97 -31.54 -5.20
C GLU A 31 -3.94 -32.51 -4.60
N THR A 32 -3.04 -33.06 -5.41
CA THR A 32 -1.99 -33.98 -4.96
C THR A 32 -0.67 -33.29 -4.61
N THR A 33 -0.57 -31.97 -4.84
CA THR A 33 0.63 -31.21 -4.52
C THR A 33 0.82 -31.16 -3.00
N PRO A 34 2.01 -31.51 -2.47
CA PRO A 34 2.25 -31.48 -1.04
C PRO A 34 1.94 -30.09 -0.45
N GLU A 35 1.29 -30.07 0.71
CA GLU A 35 1.02 -28.85 1.47
C GLU A 35 2.06 -28.71 2.59
N SER A 36 2.44 -27.49 2.90
CA SER A 36 3.27 -27.18 4.06
C SER A 36 2.81 -25.89 4.71
N TYR A 37 3.25 -25.64 5.95
CA TYR A 37 3.01 -24.38 6.63
C TYR A 37 3.45 -23.19 5.75
N MET A 38 2.52 -22.25 5.54
CA MET A 38 2.72 -21.15 4.61
C MET A 38 3.47 -20.03 5.30
N THR A 39 4.75 -19.91 4.97
CA THR A 39 5.65 -18.88 5.51
C THR A 39 6.11 -17.89 4.47
N VAL A 40 6.01 -18.24 3.19
CA VAL A 40 6.43 -17.39 2.06
C VAL A 40 5.66 -16.07 2.07
N TRP A 41 4.36 -16.14 2.33
CA TRP A 41 3.54 -14.98 2.63
C TRP A 41 3.11 -14.99 4.09
N PRO A 42 3.11 -13.83 4.77
CA PRO A 42 2.60 -13.71 6.12
C PRO A 42 1.14 -14.14 6.28
N VAL A 43 0.80 -14.62 7.48
CA VAL A 43 -0.52 -15.22 7.78
C VAL A 43 -1.67 -14.21 7.85
N GLY A 44 -1.40 -12.92 8.00
CA GLY A 44 -2.42 -11.90 8.30
C GLY A 44 -3.50 -11.77 7.22
N TYR A 45 -3.12 -11.76 5.93
CA TYR A 45 -4.10 -11.65 4.86
C TYR A 45 -4.96 -12.93 4.69
N PRO A 46 -4.38 -14.16 4.65
CA PRO A 46 -5.14 -15.40 4.74
C PRO A 46 -6.08 -15.46 5.94
N ALA A 47 -5.63 -15.02 7.13
CA ALA A 47 -6.45 -15.03 8.33
C ALA A 47 -7.67 -14.11 8.18
N LEU A 48 -7.49 -12.92 7.61
CA LEU A 48 -8.60 -12.02 7.32
C LEU A 48 -9.57 -12.63 6.29
N ILE A 49 -9.08 -13.25 5.21
CA ILE A 49 -9.94 -13.94 4.24
C ILE A 49 -10.75 -15.04 4.93
N ALA A 50 -10.11 -15.86 5.77
CA ALA A 50 -10.74 -16.93 6.51
C ALA A 50 -11.84 -16.41 7.46
N ILE A 51 -11.56 -15.33 8.19
CA ILE A 51 -12.54 -14.65 9.06
C ILE A 51 -13.74 -14.19 8.22
N PHE A 52 -13.52 -13.48 7.12
CA PHE A 52 -14.62 -13.03 6.26
C PHE A 52 -15.39 -14.20 5.62
N SER A 53 -14.72 -15.29 5.28
CA SER A 53 -15.37 -16.51 4.76
C SER A 53 -16.29 -17.13 5.81
N ASN A 54 -15.85 -17.23 7.06
CA ASN A 54 -16.69 -17.73 8.15
C ASN A 54 -17.85 -16.78 8.47
N LEU A 55 -17.63 -15.46 8.45
CA LEU A 55 -18.67 -14.47 8.75
C LEU A 55 -19.74 -14.38 7.66
N THR A 56 -19.36 -14.56 6.40
CA THR A 56 -20.27 -14.37 5.25
C THR A 56 -20.83 -15.68 4.70
N GLY A 57 -20.22 -16.83 5.02
CA GLY A 57 -20.55 -18.13 4.43
C GLY A 57 -20.07 -18.30 2.98
N PHE A 58 -19.41 -17.28 2.39
CA PHE A 58 -18.88 -17.39 1.03
C PHE A 58 -17.54 -18.12 0.99
N ASN A 59 -17.19 -18.63 -0.20
CA ASN A 59 -15.87 -19.23 -0.43
C ASN A 59 -14.74 -18.20 -0.31
N SER A 60 -13.53 -18.68 -0.03
CA SER A 60 -12.34 -17.84 0.18
C SER A 60 -12.04 -16.86 -0.96
N PHE A 61 -12.42 -17.18 -2.20
CA PHE A 61 -12.23 -16.26 -3.32
C PHE A 61 -13.13 -15.03 -3.22
N VAL A 62 -14.44 -15.23 -3.07
CA VAL A 62 -15.40 -14.13 -2.90
C VAL A 62 -15.10 -13.37 -1.62
N SER A 63 -14.82 -14.07 -0.53
CA SER A 63 -14.47 -13.45 0.76
C SER A 63 -13.24 -12.56 0.65
N SER A 64 -12.24 -12.91 -0.17
CA SER A 64 -11.09 -12.02 -0.40
C SER A 64 -11.47 -10.68 -1.06
N LYS A 65 -12.49 -10.67 -1.94
CA LYS A 65 -13.00 -9.43 -2.54
C LYS A 65 -13.74 -8.59 -1.51
N ILE A 66 -14.54 -9.24 -0.67
CA ILE A 66 -15.23 -8.59 0.44
C ILE A 66 -14.22 -7.98 1.41
N THR A 67 -13.16 -8.71 1.77
CA THR A 67 -12.07 -8.20 2.63
C THR A 67 -11.44 -6.95 2.02
N ASN A 68 -11.04 -6.98 0.74
CA ASN A 68 -10.42 -5.81 0.10
C ASN A 68 -11.39 -4.62 0.01
N ALA A 69 -12.64 -4.84 -0.35
CA ALA A 69 -13.66 -3.80 -0.43
C ALA A 69 -13.95 -3.17 0.95
N PHE A 70 -13.99 -4.00 1.99
CA PHE A 70 -14.17 -3.54 3.37
C PHE A 70 -13.03 -2.60 3.79
N PHE A 71 -11.77 -3.01 3.58
CA PHE A 71 -10.62 -2.18 3.95
C PHE A 71 -10.49 -0.92 3.07
N LEU A 72 -10.92 -0.97 1.80
CA LEU A 72 -11.05 0.23 0.97
C LEU A 72 -12.08 1.22 1.54
N GLY A 73 -13.25 0.72 1.99
CA GLY A 73 -14.25 1.53 2.67
C GLY A 73 -13.71 2.16 3.95
N LEU A 74 -12.94 1.41 4.75
CA LEU A 74 -12.28 1.94 5.94
C LEU A 74 -11.23 3.01 5.61
N ILE A 75 -10.53 2.92 4.47
CA ILE A 75 -9.65 4.00 4.00
C ILE A 75 -10.45 5.27 3.74
N PHE A 76 -11.61 5.20 3.09
CA PHE A 76 -12.41 6.39 2.84
C PHE A 76 -12.91 7.04 4.14
N ILE A 77 -13.31 6.23 5.12
CA ILE A 77 -13.66 6.71 6.46
C ILE A 77 -12.44 7.36 7.13
N LEU A 78 -11.27 6.73 7.06
CA LEU A 78 -10.02 7.28 7.61
C LEU A 78 -9.65 8.62 6.94
N LEU A 79 -9.78 8.73 5.62
CA LEU A 79 -9.54 9.96 4.89
C LEU A 79 -10.49 11.07 5.32
N TYR A 80 -11.76 10.77 5.59
CA TYR A 80 -12.70 11.73 6.15
C TYR A 80 -12.25 12.21 7.55
N TYR A 81 -11.79 11.31 8.42
CA TYR A 81 -11.23 11.70 9.72
C TYR A 81 -9.91 12.48 9.64
N TRP A 82 -9.15 12.31 8.55
CA TRP A 82 -7.87 12.99 8.36
C TRP A 82 -8.02 14.37 7.70
N PHE A 83 -8.88 14.48 6.68
CA PHE A 83 -9.00 15.68 5.83
C PHE A 83 -10.37 16.36 5.88
N GLY A 84 -11.39 15.77 6.52
CA GLY A 84 -12.74 16.32 6.63
C GLY A 84 -13.46 16.35 5.29
N GLU A 85 -14.14 17.48 4.98
CA GLU A 85 -14.86 17.70 3.72
C GLU A 85 -13.98 17.59 2.46
N TYR A 86 -12.67 17.77 2.60
CA TYR A 86 -11.71 17.67 1.49
C TYR A 86 -11.25 16.24 1.20
N SER A 87 -11.75 15.24 1.93
CA SER A 87 -11.34 13.83 1.78
C SER A 87 -11.65 13.23 0.41
N ILE A 88 -12.59 13.83 -0.34
CA ILE A 88 -12.96 13.37 -1.67
C ILE A 88 -11.78 13.41 -2.66
N LEU A 89 -10.90 14.42 -2.55
CA LEU A 89 -9.75 14.56 -3.44
C LEU A 89 -8.74 13.43 -3.26
N PRO A 90 -8.20 13.14 -2.06
CA PRO A 90 -7.34 11.98 -1.87
C PRO A 90 -8.08 10.65 -2.09
N ALA A 91 -9.40 10.57 -1.89
CA ALA A 91 -10.16 9.37 -2.22
C ALA A 91 -10.16 9.06 -3.72
N CYS A 92 -10.17 10.09 -4.59
CA CYS A 92 -10.10 9.89 -6.05
C CYS A 92 -8.84 9.14 -6.50
N TYR A 93 -7.74 9.21 -5.75
CA TYR A 93 -6.53 8.44 -6.07
C TYR A 93 -6.78 6.94 -6.07
N PHE A 94 -7.66 6.44 -5.20
CA PHE A 94 -8.05 5.03 -5.17
C PHE A 94 -8.93 4.62 -6.36
N CYS A 95 -9.45 5.57 -7.13
CA CYS A 95 -10.13 5.34 -8.40
C CYS A 95 -9.16 5.30 -9.60
N SER A 96 -7.86 5.53 -9.39
CA SER A 96 -6.86 5.31 -10.43
C SER A 96 -6.78 3.83 -10.80
N PHE A 97 -6.39 3.55 -12.04
CA PHE A 97 -6.26 2.17 -12.53
C PHE A 97 -5.35 1.31 -11.63
N ASN A 98 -4.16 1.80 -11.30
CA ASN A 98 -3.19 1.05 -10.49
C ASN A 98 -3.76 0.66 -9.12
N GLN A 99 -4.47 1.58 -8.46
CA GLN A 99 -5.07 1.31 -7.15
C GLN A 99 -6.25 0.36 -7.28
N LEU A 100 -7.15 0.57 -8.25
CA LEU A 100 -8.25 -0.36 -8.49
C LEU A 100 -7.75 -1.77 -8.81
N GLU A 101 -6.64 -1.89 -9.53
CA GLU A 101 -6.01 -3.18 -9.80
C GLU A 101 -5.58 -3.86 -8.49
N ILE A 102 -4.88 -3.14 -7.60
CA ILE A 102 -4.50 -3.64 -6.26
C ILE A 102 -5.70 -4.20 -5.49
N TYR A 103 -6.82 -3.47 -5.43
CA TYR A 103 -8.00 -3.89 -4.66
C TYR A 103 -8.81 -4.99 -5.39
N SER A 104 -8.75 -5.05 -6.72
CA SER A 104 -9.45 -6.05 -7.52
C SER A 104 -8.84 -7.44 -7.41
N TYR A 105 -7.51 -7.56 -7.25
CA TYR A 105 -6.82 -8.84 -7.08
C TYR A 105 -6.89 -9.34 -5.62
N THR A 106 -6.68 -10.63 -5.41
CA THR A 106 -6.60 -11.21 -4.06
C THR A 106 -5.18 -11.03 -3.54
N TRP A 107 -4.83 -9.77 -3.27
CA TRP A 107 -3.52 -9.32 -2.85
C TRP A 107 -3.60 -8.63 -1.49
N SER A 108 -2.60 -8.89 -0.64
CA SER A 108 -2.44 -8.32 0.70
C SER A 108 -2.32 -6.79 0.73
N GLU A 109 -1.98 -6.18 -0.40
CA GLU A 109 -1.55 -4.79 -0.53
C GLU A 109 -2.65 -3.81 -0.15
N GLY A 110 -3.89 -4.05 -0.56
CA GLY A 110 -5.00 -3.17 -0.19
C GLY A 110 -5.19 -3.07 1.33
N VAL A 111 -5.15 -4.22 2.01
CA VAL A 111 -5.24 -4.26 3.48
C VAL A 111 -3.99 -3.66 4.13
N PHE A 112 -2.81 -3.93 3.58
CA PHE A 112 -1.55 -3.35 4.05
C PHE A 112 -1.57 -1.82 4.00
N LEU A 113 -2.08 -1.24 2.90
CA LEU A 113 -2.21 0.21 2.74
C LEU A 113 -3.14 0.82 3.78
N PHE A 114 -4.25 0.16 4.13
CA PHE A 114 -5.12 0.64 5.20
C PHE A 114 -4.36 0.79 6.54
N PHE A 115 -3.71 -0.28 7.00
CA PHE A 115 -2.99 -0.25 8.28
C PHE A 115 -1.82 0.73 8.26
N LEU A 116 -1.15 0.89 7.11
CA LEU A 116 -0.10 1.87 6.94
C LEU A 116 -0.63 3.30 7.10
N LEU A 117 -1.68 3.65 6.36
CA LEU A 117 -2.27 4.98 6.42
C LEU A 117 -2.84 5.27 7.81
N TRP A 118 -3.44 4.27 8.46
CA TRP A 118 -3.96 4.42 9.81
C TRP A 118 -2.85 4.66 10.82
N LEU A 119 -1.73 3.92 10.71
CA LEU A 119 -0.53 4.16 11.52
C LEU A 119 -0.03 5.60 11.34
N LEU A 120 0.12 6.07 10.10
CA LEU A 120 0.63 7.41 9.81
C LEU A 120 -0.28 8.50 10.38
N TYR A 121 -1.61 8.36 10.21
CA TYR A 121 -2.60 9.24 10.82
C TYR A 121 -2.47 9.31 12.35
N LEU A 122 -2.35 8.14 13.02
CA LEU A 122 -2.21 8.08 14.48
C LEU A 122 -0.89 8.71 14.96
N LEU A 123 0.22 8.46 14.26
CA LEU A 123 1.52 9.04 14.57
C LEU A 123 1.52 10.57 14.43
N GLU A 124 0.88 11.11 13.39
CA GLU A 124 0.72 12.55 13.22
C GLU A 124 -0.12 13.16 14.35
N ARG A 125 -1.21 12.52 14.75
CA ARG A 125 -2.02 12.96 15.90
C ARG A 125 -1.23 12.97 17.19
N ASN A 126 -0.40 11.95 17.42
CA ASN A 126 0.46 11.85 18.59
C ASN A 126 1.53 12.96 18.61
N LEU A 127 2.10 13.31 17.45
CA LEU A 127 3.01 14.45 17.31
C LEU A 127 2.32 15.80 17.55
N ALA A 128 1.05 15.92 17.16
CA ALA A 128 0.22 17.09 17.42
C ALA A 128 -0.26 17.19 18.88
N GLY A 129 0.25 16.35 19.79
CA GLY A 129 -0.08 16.38 21.22
C GLY A 129 -1.40 15.69 21.59
N LYS A 130 -2.15 15.12 20.63
CA LYS A 130 -3.43 14.43 20.87
C LYS A 130 -3.21 12.97 21.28
N LYS A 131 -2.46 12.75 22.36
CA LYS A 131 -2.11 11.41 22.86
C LYS A 131 -3.28 10.81 23.63
N SER A 132 -3.51 9.51 23.46
CA SER A 132 -4.44 8.74 24.27
C SER A 132 -3.97 7.29 24.39
N SER A 133 -4.43 6.58 25.42
CA SER A 133 -4.21 5.13 25.57
C SER A 133 -4.80 4.35 24.39
N VAL A 134 -5.94 4.79 23.87
CA VAL A 134 -6.57 4.22 22.67
C VAL A 134 -5.64 4.37 21.46
N ASN A 135 -5.06 5.56 21.23
CA ASN A 135 -4.12 5.78 20.13
C ASN A 135 -2.87 4.92 20.26
N LEU A 136 -2.40 4.67 21.49
CA LEU A 136 -1.26 3.78 21.75
C LEU A 136 -1.58 2.35 21.27
N ILE A 137 -2.70 1.79 21.73
CA ILE A 137 -3.14 0.43 21.40
C ILE A 137 -3.36 0.29 19.90
N LEU A 138 -4.06 1.25 19.28
CA LEU A 138 -4.30 1.25 17.84
C LEU A 138 -2.97 1.35 17.04
N SER A 139 -2.01 2.14 17.52
CA SER A 139 -0.70 2.24 16.86
C SER A 139 0.08 0.93 16.94
N ILE A 140 -0.03 0.20 18.06
CA ILE A 140 0.56 -1.15 18.24
C ILE A 140 -0.09 -2.13 17.25
N ILE A 141 -1.42 -2.14 17.18
CA ILE A 141 -2.17 -3.00 16.25
C ILE A 141 -1.76 -2.71 14.81
N CYS A 142 -1.71 -1.45 14.39
CA CYS A 142 -1.33 -1.08 13.04
C CYS A 142 0.11 -1.50 12.73
N LEU A 143 1.07 -1.15 13.60
CA LEU A 143 2.49 -1.46 13.36
C LEU A 143 2.74 -2.97 13.32
N ALA A 144 2.15 -3.74 14.22
CA ALA A 144 2.27 -5.21 14.21
C ALA A 144 1.59 -5.85 12.99
N SER A 145 0.49 -5.27 12.50
CA SER A 145 -0.23 -5.80 11.33
C SER A 145 0.57 -5.68 10.03
N LEU A 146 1.44 -4.68 9.88
CA LEU A 146 2.22 -4.48 8.65
C LEU A 146 3.06 -5.71 8.27
N PRO A 147 4.01 -6.20 9.09
CA PRO A 147 4.79 -7.40 8.79
C PRO A 147 3.95 -8.68 8.75
N LEU A 148 2.84 -8.74 9.49
CA LEU A 148 1.90 -9.86 9.45
C LEU A 148 1.08 -9.91 8.17
N LEU A 149 0.97 -8.81 7.43
CA LEU A 149 0.36 -8.78 6.09
C LEU A 149 1.42 -8.97 5.01
N ARG A 150 2.57 -8.29 5.15
CA ARG A 150 3.70 -8.33 4.21
C ARG A 150 5.00 -8.09 4.95
N TYR A 151 6.03 -8.93 4.76
CA TYR A 151 7.34 -8.75 5.40
C TYR A 151 7.99 -7.38 5.13
N ALA A 152 7.66 -6.71 4.02
CA ALA A 152 8.06 -5.33 3.75
C ALA A 152 7.62 -4.34 4.85
N GLY A 153 6.60 -4.69 5.65
CA GLY A 153 6.18 -3.95 6.83
C GLY A 153 7.27 -3.76 7.90
N LEU A 154 8.29 -4.63 7.94
CA LEU A 154 9.44 -4.49 8.83
C LEU A 154 10.22 -3.18 8.59
N ILE A 155 10.15 -2.62 7.37
CA ILE A 155 10.77 -1.32 7.05
C ILE A 155 10.24 -0.22 7.98
N TYR A 156 8.96 -0.27 8.36
CA TYR A 156 8.36 0.74 9.23
C TYR A 156 8.81 0.61 10.70
N PHE A 157 9.30 -0.55 11.13
CA PHE A 157 9.94 -0.69 12.44
C PHE A 157 11.28 0.06 12.46
N PHE A 158 12.11 -0.11 11.43
CA PHE A 158 13.37 0.61 11.30
C PHE A 158 13.15 2.12 11.17
N TYR A 159 12.17 2.53 10.36
CA TYR A 159 11.79 3.93 10.26
C TYR A 159 11.40 4.52 11.62
N LEU A 160 10.53 3.84 12.38
CA LEU A 160 10.10 4.33 13.69
C LEU A 160 11.24 4.33 14.72
N ALA A 161 12.16 3.36 14.66
CA ALA A 161 13.37 3.40 15.48
C ALA A 161 14.20 4.66 15.20
N THR A 162 14.38 5.02 13.92
CA THR A 162 15.04 6.28 13.53
C THR A 162 14.27 7.51 14.04
N VAL A 163 12.94 7.52 13.89
CA VAL A 163 12.09 8.62 14.39
C VAL A 163 12.22 8.77 15.91
N VAL A 164 12.23 7.67 16.66
CA VAL A 164 12.43 7.66 18.11
C VAL A 164 13.76 8.31 18.46
N VAL A 165 14.87 7.89 17.85
CA VAL A 165 16.19 8.48 18.08
C VAL A 165 16.17 9.99 17.81
N ILE A 166 15.60 10.42 16.69
CA ILE A 166 15.47 11.85 16.35
C ILE A 166 14.65 12.61 17.39
N LEU A 167 13.56 12.03 17.90
CA LEU A 167 12.72 12.67 18.93
C LEU A 167 13.47 12.83 20.26
N PHE A 168 14.25 11.84 20.66
CA PHE A 168 15.10 11.92 21.86
C PHE A 168 16.19 12.97 21.69
N LEU A 169 16.86 13.04 20.53
CA LEU A 169 17.85 14.08 20.22
C LEU A 169 17.25 15.49 20.22
N LYS A 170 16.00 15.63 19.74
CA LYS A 170 15.24 16.89 19.79
C LYS A 170 14.57 17.17 21.15
N LYS A 171 14.93 16.40 22.20
CA LYS A 171 14.39 16.53 23.56
C LYS A 171 12.86 16.41 23.67
N ARG A 172 12.20 15.78 22.69
CA ARG A 172 10.75 15.52 22.66
C ARG A 172 10.40 14.20 23.36
N TYR A 173 10.87 14.05 24.60
CA TYR A 173 10.86 12.79 25.34
C TYR A 173 9.48 12.16 25.51
N LEU A 174 8.45 12.96 25.78
CA LEU A 174 7.09 12.43 25.99
C LEU A 174 6.50 11.79 24.72
N VAL A 175 6.86 12.28 23.53
CA VAL A 175 6.42 11.65 22.27
C VAL A 175 7.33 10.47 21.95
N GLY A 176 8.65 10.63 22.15
CA GLY A 176 9.63 9.57 21.99
C GLY A 176 9.26 8.32 22.78
N LYS A 177 8.99 8.44 24.09
CA LYS A 177 8.55 7.34 24.96
C LYS A 177 7.30 6.64 24.45
N HIS A 178 6.29 7.39 23.99
CA HIS A 178 5.06 6.81 23.47
C HIS A 178 5.35 5.93 22.24
N ILE A 179 6.11 6.44 21.27
CA ILE A 179 6.48 5.68 20.06
C ILE A 179 7.42 4.51 20.42
N SER A 180 8.31 4.67 21.40
CA SER A 180 9.14 3.57 21.91
C SER A 180 8.31 2.42 22.47
N VAL A 181 7.24 2.71 23.21
CA VAL A 181 6.32 1.66 23.70
C VAL A 181 5.62 0.96 22.54
N VAL A 182 5.13 1.73 21.55
CA VAL A 182 4.54 1.14 20.33
C VAL A 182 5.53 0.20 19.64
N LEU A 183 6.76 0.65 19.44
CA LEU A 183 7.82 -0.12 18.78
C LEU A 183 8.17 -1.37 19.59
N PHE A 184 8.35 -1.26 20.90
CA PHE A 184 8.73 -2.36 21.77
C PHE A 184 7.68 -3.47 21.80
N VAL A 185 6.41 -3.12 22.08
CA VAL A 185 5.33 -4.10 22.16
C VAL A 185 5.07 -4.75 20.80
N SER A 186 5.06 -3.96 19.72
CA SER A 186 4.89 -4.52 18.37
C SER A 186 6.06 -5.43 17.99
N SER A 187 7.28 -5.10 18.43
CA SER A 187 8.47 -5.93 18.16
C SER A 187 8.37 -7.29 18.82
N ILE A 188 7.86 -7.35 20.06
CA ILE A 188 7.64 -8.63 20.76
C ILE A 188 6.66 -9.50 19.94
N LEU A 189 5.51 -8.95 19.55
CA LEU A 189 4.49 -9.71 18.80
C LEU A 189 5.03 -10.25 17.47
N VAL A 190 5.71 -9.38 16.70
CA VAL A 190 6.25 -9.76 15.38
C VAL A 190 7.42 -10.71 15.52
N PHE A 191 8.30 -10.51 16.50
CA PHE A 191 9.42 -11.40 16.76
C PHE A 191 8.94 -12.78 17.20
N SER A 192 7.92 -12.87 18.06
CA SER A 192 7.29 -14.15 18.42
C SER A 192 6.74 -14.88 17.19
N TYR A 193 6.08 -14.16 16.26
CA TYR A 193 5.60 -14.74 15.01
C TYR A 193 6.76 -15.25 14.11
N LEU A 194 7.81 -14.45 13.95
CA LEU A 194 8.98 -14.82 13.14
C LEU A 194 9.76 -15.99 13.76
N LEU A 195 9.87 -16.05 15.08
CA LEU A 195 10.44 -17.19 15.80
C LEU A 195 9.62 -18.46 15.56
N ASN A 196 8.29 -18.36 15.64
CA ASN A 196 7.42 -19.48 15.33
C ASN A 196 7.63 -19.98 13.89
N ASN A 197 7.75 -19.07 12.92
CA ASN A 197 8.09 -19.44 11.55
C ASN A 197 9.45 -20.14 11.47
N TYR A 198 10.47 -19.62 12.17
CA TYR A 198 11.83 -20.20 12.20
C TYR A 198 11.82 -21.64 12.71
N PHE A 199 11.12 -21.92 13.81
CA PHE A 199 11.05 -23.25 14.40
C PHE A 199 10.26 -24.23 13.52
N ILE A 200 9.12 -23.81 12.97
CA ILE A 200 8.30 -24.68 12.12
C ILE A 200 8.99 -25.01 10.80
N SER A 201 9.71 -24.05 10.23
CA SER A 201 10.30 -24.21 8.90
C SER A 201 11.70 -24.85 8.88
N GLY A 202 12.25 -25.20 10.04
CA GLY A 202 13.61 -25.72 10.14
C GLY A 202 14.71 -24.68 9.90
N GLY A 203 14.50 -23.41 10.30
CA GLY A 203 15.60 -22.43 10.40
C GLY A 203 15.49 -21.17 9.54
N PHE A 204 14.32 -20.82 9.02
CA PHE A 204 14.13 -19.61 8.20
C PHE A 204 13.05 -18.70 8.79
N PHE A 205 13.34 -17.43 9.05
CA PHE A 205 12.34 -16.49 9.59
C PHE A 205 11.18 -16.20 8.63
N SER A 206 11.42 -16.26 7.30
CA SER A 206 10.39 -16.25 6.25
C SER A 206 10.00 -17.66 5.78
N GLY A 207 10.46 -18.66 6.52
CA GLY A 207 10.21 -20.09 6.41
C GLY A 207 10.61 -20.84 5.14
N ARG A 208 11.19 -20.20 4.13
CA ARG A 208 11.91 -20.89 3.04
C ARG A 208 13.06 -20.04 2.52
N PRO A 209 14.12 -20.67 1.98
CA PRO A 209 15.10 -19.94 1.17
C PRO A 209 14.35 -19.33 -0.04
N ARG A 210 14.56 -18.04 -0.30
CA ARG A 210 14.04 -17.42 -1.51
C ARG A 210 14.71 -18.08 -2.71
N ILE A 211 13.90 -18.44 -3.70
CA ILE A 211 14.40 -18.72 -5.04
C ILE A 211 14.73 -17.33 -5.62
N PHE A 212 16.01 -16.99 -5.64
CA PHE A 212 16.45 -15.72 -6.20
C PHE A 212 16.31 -15.81 -7.72
N PRO A 213 15.58 -14.88 -8.38
CA PRO A 213 15.82 -14.68 -9.80
C PRO A 213 17.29 -14.32 -9.99
N GLU A 214 17.85 -14.65 -11.16
CA GLU A 214 19.22 -14.29 -11.50
C GLU A 214 19.47 -12.80 -11.24
N VAL A 215 20.63 -12.48 -10.66
CA VAL A 215 20.98 -11.09 -10.35
C VAL A 215 21.07 -10.33 -11.67
N GLU A 216 20.09 -9.46 -11.89
CA GLU A 216 20.03 -8.60 -13.06
C GLU A 216 21.22 -7.64 -13.12
N SER A 217 21.69 -7.33 -14.33
CA SER A 217 22.74 -6.34 -14.56
C SER A 217 22.28 -4.94 -14.10
N LEU A 218 23.23 -4.05 -13.79
CA LEU A 218 22.91 -2.70 -13.32
C LEU A 218 22.01 -1.93 -14.31
N SER A 219 22.21 -2.13 -15.62
CA SER A 219 21.41 -1.48 -16.65
C SER A 219 19.95 -1.94 -16.64
N ILE A 220 19.71 -3.26 -16.53
CA ILE A 220 18.36 -3.82 -16.45
C ILE A 220 17.68 -3.35 -15.16
N PHE A 221 18.40 -3.39 -14.03
CA PHE A 221 17.89 -2.91 -12.75
C PHE A 221 17.44 -1.45 -12.82
N LEU A 222 18.29 -0.55 -13.36
CA LEU A 222 17.95 0.87 -13.52
C LEU A 222 16.78 1.07 -14.48
N LYS A 223 16.71 0.28 -15.55
CA LYS A 223 15.58 0.29 -16.50
C LYS A 223 14.26 -0.08 -15.81
N LEU A 224 14.25 -1.15 -15.01
CA LEU A 224 13.07 -1.56 -14.26
C LEU A 224 12.68 -0.54 -13.19
N LEU A 225 13.67 0.01 -12.46
CA LEU A 225 13.44 1.04 -11.45
C LEU A 225 12.81 2.29 -12.06
N PHE A 226 13.40 2.80 -13.16
CA PHE A 226 12.87 3.95 -13.88
C PHE A 226 11.45 3.69 -14.36
N THR A 227 11.22 2.54 -15.01
CA THR A 227 9.88 2.16 -15.50
C THR A 227 8.86 2.10 -14.37
N GLY A 228 9.22 1.50 -13.23
CA GLY A 228 8.35 1.40 -12.06
C GLY A 228 8.01 2.75 -11.46
N ILE A 229 9.00 3.62 -11.23
CA ILE A 229 8.77 4.97 -10.68
C ILE A 229 7.94 5.82 -11.64
N VAL A 230 8.24 5.79 -12.93
CA VAL A 230 7.48 6.50 -13.96
C VAL A 230 6.03 6.02 -13.96
N ASN A 231 5.77 4.72 -14.04
CA ASN A 231 4.41 4.18 -14.04
C ASN A 231 3.63 4.47 -12.76
N GLU A 232 4.33 4.61 -11.63
CA GLU A 232 3.68 4.95 -10.37
C GLU A 232 3.31 6.43 -10.27
N LEU A 233 4.14 7.32 -10.82
CA LEU A 233 3.89 8.76 -10.83
C LEU A 233 2.96 9.18 -11.99
N PHE A 234 2.93 8.42 -13.08
CA PHE A 234 2.05 8.64 -14.23
C PHE A 234 0.74 7.88 -14.07
N ILE A 235 -0.27 8.59 -13.58
CA ILE A 235 -1.57 8.01 -13.23
C ILE A 235 -2.39 7.66 -14.47
N LEU A 236 -2.30 8.46 -15.55
CA LEU A 236 -3.19 8.31 -16.70
C LEU A 236 -2.90 7.08 -17.56
N ARG A 237 -1.64 6.71 -17.74
CA ARG A 237 -1.23 5.61 -18.62
C ARG A 237 0.17 5.13 -18.28
N ASN A 238 0.34 3.80 -18.30
CA ASN A 238 1.66 3.19 -18.13
C ASN A 238 2.59 3.53 -19.29
N PHE A 239 3.83 3.86 -18.95
CA PHE A 239 4.97 3.96 -19.85
C PHE A 239 5.45 2.57 -20.26
N TYR A 240 5.71 2.45 -21.56
CA TYR A 240 6.39 1.32 -22.17
C TYR A 240 7.55 1.89 -23.01
N TRP A 241 8.65 1.13 -23.12
CA TRP A 241 9.83 1.56 -23.88
C TRP A 241 9.61 1.61 -25.40
N ASN A 242 8.46 1.12 -25.88
CA ASN A 242 8.08 1.21 -27.28
C ASN A 242 7.44 2.58 -27.56
N TRP A 243 7.53 3.06 -28.80
CA TRP A 243 6.89 4.30 -29.20
C TRP A 243 5.37 4.24 -28.95
N ASP A 244 4.88 5.10 -28.07
CA ASP A 244 3.47 5.19 -27.69
C ASP A 244 3.04 6.67 -27.72
N PRO A 245 2.49 7.17 -28.84
CA PRO A 245 2.08 8.57 -28.96
C PRO A 245 0.95 8.93 -28.00
N LEU A 246 0.14 7.95 -27.59
CA LEU A 246 -0.93 8.15 -26.62
C LEU A 246 -0.38 8.37 -25.22
N PHE A 247 0.72 7.70 -24.85
CA PHE A 247 1.45 8.01 -23.62
C PHE A 247 1.94 9.46 -23.61
N ILE A 248 2.53 9.95 -24.70
CA ILE A 248 3.02 11.34 -24.80
C ILE A 248 1.86 12.34 -24.66
N LEU A 249 0.73 12.10 -25.32
CA LEU A 249 -0.45 12.94 -25.18
C LEU A 249 -0.97 12.97 -23.73
N MET A 250 -1.10 11.80 -23.09
CA MET A 250 -1.55 11.71 -21.70
C MET A 250 -0.54 12.36 -20.73
N LEU A 251 0.75 12.21 -20.98
CA LEU A 251 1.83 12.88 -20.26
C LEU A 251 1.66 14.40 -20.33
N LEU A 252 1.45 14.96 -21.51
CA LEU A 252 1.22 16.40 -21.68
C LEU A 252 -0.04 16.86 -20.92
N ILE A 253 -1.14 16.11 -20.99
CA ILE A 253 -2.37 16.41 -20.23
C ILE A 253 -2.10 16.41 -18.73
N GLN A 254 -1.41 15.39 -18.20
CA GLN A 254 -1.05 15.31 -16.79
C GLN A 254 -0.15 16.49 -16.38
N LEU A 255 0.84 16.86 -17.20
CA LEU A 255 1.72 18.00 -16.94
C LEU A 255 0.97 19.33 -16.96
N ILE A 256 0.02 19.53 -17.88
CA ILE A 256 -0.83 20.73 -17.94
C ILE A 256 -1.68 20.84 -16.68
N ILE A 257 -2.30 19.73 -16.24
CA ILE A 257 -3.10 19.70 -15.01
C ILE A 257 -2.23 19.98 -13.79
N CYS A 258 -1.08 19.31 -13.66
CA CYS A 258 -0.12 19.55 -12.59
C CYS A 258 0.35 21.01 -12.58
N TYR A 259 0.66 21.59 -13.75
CA TYR A 259 1.04 22.99 -13.88
C TYR A 259 -0.10 23.91 -13.46
N TYR A 260 -1.34 23.62 -13.86
CA TYR A 260 -2.51 24.40 -13.46
C TYR A 260 -2.71 24.39 -11.93
N ILE A 261 -2.67 23.21 -11.31
CA ILE A 261 -2.70 23.05 -9.84
C ILE A 261 -1.55 23.83 -9.20
N PHE A 262 -0.34 23.70 -9.75
CA PHE A 262 0.85 24.35 -9.21
C PHE A 262 0.90 25.86 -9.47
N ARG A 263 0.22 26.42 -10.47
CA ARG A 263 0.11 27.89 -10.63
C ARG A 263 -0.86 28.50 -9.64
N LYS A 264 -1.79 27.70 -9.15
CA LYS A 264 -2.78 28.05 -8.13
C LYS A 264 -2.23 27.86 -6.70
N LYS A 265 -0.92 28.09 -6.46
CA LYS A 265 -0.23 27.86 -5.17
C LYS A 265 -0.81 28.62 -3.99
N GLU A 266 -1.50 29.73 -4.22
CA GLU A 266 -2.19 30.49 -3.16
C GLU A 266 -3.21 29.63 -2.40
N HIS A 267 -3.55 28.46 -2.94
CA HIS A 267 -4.49 27.50 -2.39
C HIS A 267 -3.84 26.21 -1.87
N LEU A 268 -2.51 26.13 -1.87
CA LEU A 268 -1.78 25.06 -1.20
C LEU A 268 -1.43 25.53 0.21
N ASP A 269 -1.65 24.66 1.20
CA ASP A 269 -1.22 24.92 2.57
C ASP A 269 0.32 25.06 2.61
N VAL A 270 0.79 26.30 2.82
CA VAL A 270 2.22 26.65 2.78
C VAL A 270 3.01 25.85 3.81
N ASP A 271 2.39 25.40 4.91
CA ASP A 271 3.05 24.58 5.93
C ASP A 271 3.32 23.14 5.49
N VAL A 272 2.60 22.65 4.47
CA VAL A 272 2.87 21.36 3.80
C VAL A 272 4.04 21.51 2.84
N LEU A 273 4.08 22.59 2.06
CA LEU A 273 5.20 22.90 1.17
C LEU A 273 6.49 23.19 1.95
N LYS A 274 6.37 23.73 3.17
CA LYS A 274 7.49 23.92 4.11
C LYS A 274 7.82 22.66 4.93
N GLY A 275 7.15 21.52 4.69
CA GLY A 275 7.45 20.24 5.32
C GLY A 275 7.20 20.20 6.84
N LYS A 276 6.35 21.08 7.39
CA LYS A 276 6.02 21.10 8.82
C LYS A 276 4.83 20.19 9.14
N LYS A 277 3.87 20.13 8.23
CA LYS A 277 2.67 19.29 8.32
C LYS A 277 2.87 18.02 7.48
N HIS A 278 2.47 16.87 8.01
CA HIS A 278 2.64 15.56 7.37
C HIS A 278 4.06 15.06 7.10
N ILE A 279 5.06 15.62 7.79
CA ILE A 279 6.47 15.24 7.58
C ILE A 279 6.74 13.76 7.83
N LEU A 280 6.04 13.12 8.78
CA LEU A 280 6.18 11.68 9.01
C LEU A 280 5.70 10.88 7.81
N THR A 281 4.51 11.20 7.29
CA THR A 281 3.93 10.53 6.13
C THR A 281 4.82 10.64 4.88
N ILE A 282 5.36 11.83 4.63
CA ILE A 282 6.28 12.04 3.50
C ILE A 282 7.60 11.28 3.73
N SER A 283 8.23 11.48 4.89
CA SER A 283 9.53 10.85 5.17
C SER A 283 9.46 9.33 5.25
N SER A 284 8.36 8.75 5.77
CA SER A 284 8.15 7.30 5.80
C SER A 284 8.02 6.72 4.39
N SER A 285 7.38 7.47 3.48
CA SER A 285 7.20 7.05 2.08
C SER A 285 8.54 6.98 1.36
N PHE A 286 9.38 8.01 1.49
CA PHE A 286 10.73 8.00 0.91
C PHE A 286 11.65 6.98 1.58
N PHE A 287 11.55 6.81 2.91
CA PHE A 287 12.29 5.78 3.63
C PHE A 287 11.93 4.39 3.09
N TYR A 288 10.65 4.13 2.83
CA TYR A 288 10.19 2.88 2.20
C TYR A 288 10.77 2.70 0.81
N LEU A 289 10.69 3.71 -0.06
CA LEU A 289 11.24 3.66 -1.42
C LEU A 289 12.73 3.31 -1.43
N ILE A 290 13.52 4.00 -0.61
CA ILE A 290 14.97 3.78 -0.48
C ILE A 290 15.24 2.37 0.05
N SER A 291 14.51 1.95 1.09
CA SER A 291 14.68 0.62 1.69
C SER A 291 14.36 -0.48 0.69
N ILE A 292 13.28 -0.36 -0.08
CA ILE A 292 12.89 -1.34 -1.10
C ILE A 292 13.90 -1.40 -2.25
N PHE A 293 14.48 -0.27 -2.66
CA PHE A 293 15.60 -0.29 -3.59
C PHE A 293 16.74 -1.13 -2.99
N VAL A 294 17.25 -0.75 -1.82
CA VAL A 294 18.41 -1.42 -1.20
C VAL A 294 18.14 -2.92 -1.02
N ILE A 295 16.98 -3.28 -0.48
CA ILE A 295 16.60 -4.68 -0.26
C ILE A 295 16.51 -5.43 -1.59
N ARG A 296 15.93 -4.87 -2.65
CA ARG A 296 15.88 -5.52 -3.96
C ARG A 296 17.26 -5.74 -4.54
N LYS A 297 18.17 -4.78 -4.37
CA LYS A 297 19.54 -4.90 -4.86
C LYS A 297 20.32 -6.01 -4.14
N LEU A 298 20.08 -6.19 -2.85
CA LEU A 298 20.70 -7.24 -2.02
C LEU A 298 20.01 -8.60 -2.15
N SER A 299 18.70 -8.61 -2.34
CA SER A 299 17.85 -9.80 -2.49
C SER A 299 16.84 -9.54 -3.61
N PRO A 300 17.15 -9.92 -4.86
CA PRO A 300 16.23 -9.77 -5.99
C PRO A 300 14.85 -10.40 -5.73
N PHE A 301 13.79 -9.70 -6.14
CA PHE A 301 12.39 -10.14 -6.09
C PHE A 301 11.58 -9.58 -7.28
N ASP A 302 10.25 -9.67 -7.27
CA ASP A 302 9.35 -9.16 -8.33
C ASP A 302 9.62 -7.72 -8.75
N ALA A 303 9.62 -7.42 -10.05
CA ALA A 303 9.96 -6.11 -10.62
C ALA A 303 9.24 -4.92 -9.95
N PHE A 304 9.88 -3.74 -9.97
CA PHE A 304 9.25 -2.50 -9.49
C PHE A 304 7.98 -2.21 -10.29
N ASN A 305 6.84 -2.33 -9.63
CA ASN A 305 5.53 -2.07 -10.17
C ASN A 305 4.69 -1.34 -9.13
N TYR A 306 3.48 -0.95 -9.52
CA TYR A 306 2.58 -0.22 -8.65
C TYR A 306 2.25 -0.96 -7.36
N ARG A 307 2.21 -2.30 -7.40
CA ARG A 307 1.96 -3.16 -6.24
C ARG A 307 3.04 -3.01 -5.16
N ILE A 308 4.32 -3.00 -5.56
CA ILE A 308 5.45 -2.85 -4.63
C ILE A 308 5.64 -1.39 -4.19
N LEU A 309 5.38 -0.44 -5.09
CA LEU A 309 5.60 0.98 -4.86
C LEU A 309 4.42 1.70 -4.16
N ALA A 310 3.25 1.08 -4.08
CA ALA A 310 2.08 1.66 -3.43
C ALA A 310 2.33 2.22 -2.01
N PRO A 311 3.13 1.57 -1.12
CA PRO A 311 3.44 2.13 0.20
C PRO A 311 4.31 3.40 0.18
N PHE A 312 4.96 3.69 -0.95
CA PHE A 312 5.62 4.98 -1.21
C PHE A 312 4.65 5.99 -1.82
N SER A 313 3.95 5.63 -2.89
CA SER A 313 3.16 6.60 -3.66
C SER A 313 1.86 6.99 -2.98
N THR A 314 1.17 6.03 -2.38
CA THR A 314 -0.17 6.23 -1.80
C THR A 314 -0.17 7.30 -0.70
N PRO A 315 0.73 7.26 0.29
CA PRO A 315 0.76 8.31 1.31
C PRO A 315 1.18 9.67 0.75
N ILE A 316 2.07 9.71 -0.26
CA ILE A 316 2.46 10.94 -0.95
C ILE A 316 1.25 11.56 -1.67
N PHE A 317 0.54 10.81 -2.49
CA PHE A 317 -0.65 11.31 -3.20
C PHE A 317 -1.76 11.74 -2.24
N ILE A 318 -1.96 11.00 -1.14
CA ILE A 318 -2.95 11.40 -0.11
C ILE A 318 -2.58 12.74 0.53
N VAL A 319 -1.32 12.96 0.89
CA VAL A 319 -0.88 14.24 1.47
C VAL A 319 -0.98 15.36 0.43
N LEU A 320 -0.56 15.12 -0.82
CA LEU A 320 -0.63 16.12 -1.87
C LEU A 320 -2.07 16.54 -2.16
N LEU A 321 -2.97 15.57 -2.36
CA LEU A 321 -4.38 15.83 -2.71
C LEU A 321 -5.18 16.32 -1.50
N GLY A 322 -4.97 15.74 -0.32
CA GLY A 322 -5.69 16.11 0.91
C GLY A 322 -5.33 17.52 1.44
N ASN A 323 -4.19 18.07 1.01
CA ASN A 323 -3.79 19.44 1.34
C ASN A 323 -4.06 20.46 0.23
N LEU A 324 -4.78 20.09 -0.83
CA LEU A 324 -5.43 21.03 -1.74
C LEU A 324 -6.64 21.68 -1.01
N ARG A 325 -6.36 22.41 0.07
CA ARG A 325 -7.36 23.16 0.85
C ARG A 325 -7.60 24.49 0.17
N TYR A 326 -8.62 24.53 -0.66
CA TYR A 326 -8.92 25.72 -1.43
C TYR A 326 -9.62 26.79 -0.58
N LYS A 327 -8.94 27.93 -0.35
CA LYS A 327 -9.57 29.23 -0.05
C LYS A 327 -10.21 29.83 -1.31
N ILE A 328 -11.12 29.12 -1.97
CA ILE A 328 -11.81 29.61 -3.17
C ILE A 328 -13.29 29.77 -2.88
N GLU A 329 -13.87 30.84 -3.42
CA GLU A 329 -15.32 31.01 -3.61
C GLU A 329 -16.01 29.73 -4.12
N ARG A 330 -17.10 29.34 -3.48
CA ARG A 330 -17.81 28.05 -3.68
C ARG A 330 -18.05 27.65 -5.15
N HIS A 331 -18.19 28.60 -6.09
CA HIS A 331 -18.37 28.31 -7.51
C HIS A 331 -17.12 27.78 -8.24
N LYS A 332 -15.91 28.35 -8.02
CA LYS A 332 -14.71 27.86 -8.71
C LYS A 332 -14.18 26.56 -8.08
N TYR A 333 -14.62 26.24 -6.87
CA TYR A 333 -14.38 24.96 -6.20
C TYR A 333 -14.96 23.78 -7.00
N ASN A 334 -16.18 23.91 -7.53
CA ASN A 334 -16.84 22.84 -8.29
C ASN A 334 -16.06 22.47 -9.57
N TYR A 335 -15.61 23.45 -10.34
CA TYR A 335 -14.83 23.19 -11.56
C TYR A 335 -13.50 22.47 -11.27
N PHE A 336 -12.81 22.86 -10.20
CA PHE A 336 -11.57 22.22 -9.79
C PHE A 336 -11.77 20.76 -9.36
N HIS A 337 -12.86 20.48 -8.62
CA HIS A 337 -13.22 19.12 -8.23
C HIS A 337 -13.57 18.27 -9.44
N ILE A 338 -14.38 18.81 -10.36
CA ILE A 338 -14.73 18.13 -11.61
C ILE A 338 -13.47 17.81 -12.41
N LEU A 339 -12.48 18.73 -12.48
CA LEU A 339 -11.22 18.48 -13.18
C LEU A 339 -10.44 17.31 -12.58
N ILE A 340 -10.25 17.28 -11.25
CA ILE A 340 -9.51 16.19 -10.58
C ILE A 340 -10.27 14.86 -10.70
N VAL A 341 -11.57 14.86 -10.47
CA VAL A 341 -12.40 13.66 -10.59
C VAL A 341 -12.35 13.13 -12.03
N SER A 342 -12.50 14.01 -13.02
CA SER A 342 -12.41 13.66 -14.44
C SER A 342 -11.03 13.10 -14.80
N PHE A 343 -9.96 13.62 -14.21
CA PHE A 343 -8.61 13.10 -14.40
C PHE A 343 -8.46 11.64 -13.92
N PHE A 344 -9.00 11.31 -12.75
CA PHE A 344 -8.96 9.93 -12.25
C PHE A 344 -9.90 8.99 -13.00
N ILE A 345 -11.08 9.47 -13.42
CA ILE A 345 -11.97 8.71 -14.30
C ILE A 345 -11.29 8.44 -15.65
N LEU A 346 -10.60 9.43 -16.22
CA LEU A 346 -9.84 9.26 -17.45
C LEU A 346 -8.75 8.20 -17.28
N SER A 347 -7.98 8.23 -16.18
CA SER A 347 -7.01 7.18 -15.85
C SER A 347 -7.65 5.79 -15.88
N LEU A 348 -8.82 5.63 -15.26
CA LEU A 348 -9.53 4.35 -15.27
C LEU A 348 -9.90 3.92 -16.70
N ILE A 349 -10.60 4.78 -17.45
CA ILE A 349 -11.08 4.46 -18.81
C ILE A 349 -9.92 4.11 -19.75
N MET A 350 -8.79 4.78 -19.60
CA MET A 350 -7.64 4.58 -20.49
C MET A 350 -6.95 3.23 -20.31
N ASN A 351 -7.01 2.65 -19.12
CA ASN A 351 -6.33 1.42 -18.77
C ASN A 351 -7.28 0.22 -18.61
N LEU A 352 -8.60 0.41 -18.75
CA LEU A 352 -9.54 -0.71 -18.85
C LEU A 352 -9.15 -1.64 -20.01
N PRO A 353 -9.34 -2.97 -19.89
CA PRO A 353 -9.05 -3.92 -20.94
C PRO A 353 -10.08 -3.78 -22.07
N LYS A 354 -9.90 -2.77 -22.93
CA LYS A 354 -10.85 -2.38 -23.99
C LYS A 354 -11.24 -3.56 -24.87
N LYS A 355 -10.28 -4.44 -25.21
CA LYS A 355 -10.55 -5.67 -25.98
C LYS A 355 -11.54 -6.60 -25.28
N PHE A 356 -11.39 -6.82 -23.97
CA PHE A 356 -12.30 -7.65 -23.19
C PHE A 356 -13.70 -7.04 -23.11
N ILE A 357 -13.79 -5.72 -22.93
CA ILE A 357 -15.08 -5.01 -22.89
C ILE A 357 -15.75 -5.08 -24.25
N LEU A 358 -15.02 -4.82 -25.34
CA LEU A 358 -15.54 -4.86 -26.70
C LEU A 358 -15.97 -6.28 -27.10
N SER A 359 -15.27 -7.32 -26.64
CA SER A 359 -15.70 -8.71 -26.85
C SER A 359 -16.93 -9.08 -26.05
N TRP A 360 -17.04 -8.58 -24.82
CA TRP A 360 -18.24 -8.81 -24.02
C TRP A 360 -19.47 -8.07 -24.57
N LEU A 361 -19.27 -6.90 -25.17
CA LEU A 361 -20.30 -6.12 -25.86
C LEU A 361 -20.60 -6.61 -27.29
N GLY A 362 -19.91 -7.66 -27.77
CA GLY A 362 -20.11 -8.21 -29.11
C GLY A 362 -19.66 -7.30 -30.26
N VAL A 363 -18.77 -6.34 -30.00
CA VAL A 363 -18.25 -5.40 -31.01
C VAL A 363 -17.03 -5.97 -31.75
N ILE A 364 -16.23 -6.81 -31.07
CA ILE A 364 -15.05 -7.51 -31.62
C ILE A 364 -15.03 -8.91 -31.02
#